data_AF-A0A9Q3C8G3-F1
#
_entry.id   AF-A0A9Q3C8G3-F1
#
_cell.length_a   1.000
_cell.length_b   1.000
_cell.length_c   1.000
_cell.angle_alpha   90.00
_cell.angle_beta   90.00
_cell.angle_gamma   90.00
#
_symmetry.space_group_name_H-M   'P 1'
#
loop_
_entity.id
_entity.type
_entity.pdbx_description
1 polymer ?
#
loop_
_entity_poly.entity_id
_entity_poly.type
_entity_poly.pdbx_seq_one_letter_code
_entity_poly.pdbx_strand_id
1 'polypeptide(L)'
;MGHMSEERTKERVASTAWWPKWEQELSEYINPCQRFQKANRKHGKKYGLLQHIEEPKHPWETINMDWVTGLVPGGKENFNSCLIIVDRFSKSVRCLPCHIEDTAMNTALLFWNNIISTCGVPKIIISDRDPRFTSEVCTNLYDMLHTKYSFSTAYHPQTDVLAERMIQTKEDILRSFCAYGMEYKDHEGYTHDWVTLLPAVQQAYNTSQHSTTGQKPSLGEKGWNTLLPVDHLKKDFLTIHPTAKDFHDMWEKACDTAAKCIAEAKEYNKQRWDKSHIEPDFKEGDQVLVSTLSFNNLKGPKKMRDSFVGPFTIIKLIGKNAVEVKLTEEFSRKHPIFPMSLVKPYFQTEEDKFPSRKKNPTPPEIVEVEDSPGPVKKVIKARKIRLNGKDQRQYLVRCGNQTEDRDKWLAKNAIPDGNLHIRR
;
A
#
# COMPACT_ATOMS: atom_id res chain seq x y z
N MET A 1 -19.19 6.27 -36.12
CA MET A 1 -18.32 7.47 -36.12
C MET A 1 -18.13 8.05 -34.70
N GLY A 2 -17.72 7.26 -33.70
CA GLY A 2 -17.51 7.84 -32.35
C GLY A 2 -17.38 6.87 -31.17
N HIS A 3 -17.59 5.55 -31.36
CA HIS A 3 -17.57 4.56 -30.27
C HIS A 3 -18.43 4.97 -29.06
N MET A 4 -19.65 5.43 -29.33
CA MET A 4 -20.63 5.89 -28.33
C MET A 4 -21.13 4.72 -27.47
N SER A 5 -21.78 5.03 -26.34
CA SER A 5 -22.39 4.03 -25.47
C SER A 5 -23.36 3.12 -26.23
N GLU A 6 -23.53 1.90 -25.72
CA GLU A 6 -24.48 0.92 -26.26
C GLU A 6 -25.89 1.50 -26.37
N GLU A 7 -26.36 2.18 -25.32
CA GLU A 7 -27.66 2.83 -25.26
C GLU A 7 -27.86 3.88 -26.38
N ARG A 8 -26.89 4.79 -26.57
CA ARG A 8 -26.95 5.78 -27.66
C ARG A 8 -26.87 5.14 -29.04
N THR A 9 -26.16 4.02 -29.15
CA THR A 9 -26.07 3.29 -30.42
C THR A 9 -27.39 2.58 -30.71
N LYS A 10 -28.03 2.00 -29.69
CA LYS A 10 -29.37 1.40 -29.76
C LYS A 10 -30.41 2.43 -30.18
N GLU A 11 -30.45 3.57 -29.51
CA GLU A 11 -31.36 4.68 -29.85
C GLU A 11 -31.21 5.13 -31.31
N ARG A 12 -29.98 5.26 -31.79
CA ARG A 12 -29.72 5.69 -33.17
C ARG A 12 -30.09 4.62 -34.19
N VAL A 13 -29.80 3.35 -33.92
CA VAL A 13 -30.20 2.24 -34.81
C VAL A 13 -31.72 2.14 -34.86
N ALA A 14 -32.41 2.24 -33.72
CA ALA A 14 -33.87 2.22 -33.66
C ALA A 14 -34.51 3.32 -34.53
N SER A 15 -33.83 4.45 -34.75
CA SER A 15 -34.34 5.52 -35.62
C SER A 15 -34.17 5.25 -37.11
N THR A 16 -33.34 4.28 -37.52
CA THR A 16 -33.02 4.04 -38.96
C THR A 16 -33.28 2.62 -39.44
N ALA A 17 -33.28 1.62 -38.56
CA ALA A 17 -33.42 0.23 -38.93
C ALA A 17 -34.03 -0.61 -37.79
N TRP A 18 -34.68 -1.71 -38.17
CA TRP A 18 -35.21 -2.69 -37.22
C TRP A 18 -35.10 -4.10 -37.83
N TRP A 19 -34.73 -5.09 -37.03
CA TRP A 19 -34.76 -6.50 -37.37
C TRP A 19 -34.94 -7.38 -36.11
N PRO A 20 -35.37 -8.65 -36.22
CA PRO A 20 -35.49 -9.52 -35.05
C PRO A 20 -34.16 -9.65 -34.30
N LYS A 21 -34.17 -9.51 -32.97
CA LYS A 21 -32.98 -9.56 -32.09
C LYS A 21 -31.90 -8.49 -32.37
N TRP A 22 -32.26 -7.41 -33.07
CA TRP A 22 -31.32 -6.34 -33.40
C TRP A 22 -30.58 -5.76 -32.19
N GLU A 23 -31.24 -5.62 -31.05
CA GLU A 23 -30.60 -5.14 -29.82
C GLU A 23 -29.52 -6.09 -29.31
N GLN A 24 -29.77 -7.40 -29.37
CA GLN A 24 -28.84 -8.42 -28.94
C GLN A 24 -27.63 -8.48 -29.87
N GLU A 25 -27.88 -8.53 -31.19
CA GLU A 25 -26.80 -8.52 -32.19
C GLU A 25 -25.97 -7.24 -32.14
N LEU A 26 -26.61 -6.11 -31.83
CA LEU A 26 -25.90 -4.85 -31.62
C LEU A 26 -25.04 -4.88 -30.34
N SER A 27 -25.52 -5.47 -29.25
CA SER A 27 -24.72 -5.70 -28.04
C SER A 27 -23.53 -6.63 -28.33
N GLU A 28 -23.76 -7.72 -29.07
CA GLU A 28 -22.72 -8.67 -29.52
C GLU A 28 -21.70 -8.01 -30.43
N TYR A 29 -22.09 -7.02 -31.22
CA TYR A 29 -21.17 -6.21 -32.00
C TYR A 29 -20.40 -5.20 -31.14
N ILE A 30 -21.06 -4.46 -30.24
CA ILE A 30 -20.43 -3.36 -29.49
C ILE A 30 -19.49 -3.87 -28.39
N ASN A 31 -19.90 -4.88 -27.62
CA ASN A 31 -19.17 -5.35 -26.43
C ASN A 31 -17.73 -5.80 -26.73
N PRO A 32 -17.44 -6.54 -27.81
CA PRO A 32 -16.08 -6.93 -28.16
C PRO A 32 -15.24 -5.80 -28.78
N CYS A 33 -15.80 -4.62 -29.04
CA CYS A 33 -15.07 -3.52 -29.69
C CYS A 33 -13.88 -3.06 -28.85
N GLN A 34 -12.64 -3.39 -29.26
CA GLN A 34 -11.44 -3.07 -28.48
C GLN A 34 -11.28 -1.58 -28.15
N ARG A 35 -11.61 -0.69 -29.10
CA ARG A 35 -11.51 0.77 -28.88
C ARG A 35 -12.50 1.25 -27.82
N PHE A 36 -13.72 0.73 -27.86
CA PHE A 36 -14.74 0.99 -26.84
C PHE A 36 -14.31 0.41 -25.49
N GLN A 37 -13.83 -0.84 -25.47
CA GLN A 37 -13.35 -1.50 -24.26
C GLN A 37 -12.13 -0.80 -23.65
N LYS A 38 -11.20 -0.21 -24.40
CA LYS A 38 -10.03 0.49 -23.83
C LYS A 38 -10.35 1.93 -23.39
N ALA A 39 -11.21 2.63 -24.12
CA ALA A 39 -11.56 4.03 -23.85
C ALA A 39 -12.59 4.18 -22.72
N ASN A 40 -13.64 3.35 -22.70
CA ASN A 40 -14.75 3.56 -21.77
C ASN A 40 -14.41 3.17 -20.34
N ARG A 41 -14.68 4.12 -19.45
CA ARG A 41 -14.71 3.90 -18.01
C ARG A 41 -16.01 3.16 -17.68
N LYS A 42 -15.89 2.05 -16.97
CA LYS A 42 -17.06 1.29 -16.50
C LYS A 42 -17.83 2.20 -15.53
N HIS A 43 -19.06 2.54 -15.86
CA HIS A 43 -19.99 3.22 -14.94
C HIS A 43 -20.82 2.13 -14.27
N GLY A 44 -20.60 1.90 -12.98
CA GLY A 44 -21.22 0.82 -12.21
C GLY A 44 -20.49 0.58 -10.89
N LYS A 45 -21.04 -0.29 -10.04
CA LYS A 45 -20.42 -0.72 -8.79
C LYS A 45 -19.05 -1.35 -9.08
N LYS A 46 -18.03 -1.00 -8.28
CA LYS A 46 -16.67 -1.54 -8.47
C LYS A 46 -16.61 -2.98 -7.95
N TYR A 47 -15.74 -3.79 -8.54
CA TYR A 47 -15.50 -5.15 -8.04
C TYR A 47 -14.61 -5.12 -6.79
N GLY A 48 -14.84 -6.05 -5.86
CA GLY A 48 -14.06 -6.23 -4.63
C GLY A 48 -14.85 -5.83 -3.39
N LEU A 49 -15.29 -6.84 -2.63
CA LEU A 49 -15.97 -6.69 -1.35
C LEU A 49 -14.97 -6.29 -0.27
N LEU A 50 -15.39 -5.80 0.90
CA LEU A 50 -14.44 -5.53 1.97
C LEU A 50 -13.84 -6.86 2.48
N GLN A 51 -12.51 -7.04 2.46
CA GLN A 51 -11.92 -8.23 3.07
C GLN A 51 -11.83 -8.08 4.59
N HIS A 52 -12.22 -9.13 5.30
CA HIS A 52 -12.10 -9.19 6.75
C HIS A 52 -10.66 -9.56 7.12
N ILE A 53 -9.90 -8.60 7.64
CA ILE A 53 -8.67 -8.90 8.40
C ILE A 53 -9.13 -9.38 9.78
N GLU A 54 -8.64 -10.52 10.26
CA GLU A 54 -8.95 -10.99 11.62
C GLU A 54 -8.60 -9.89 12.64
N GLU A 55 -9.54 -9.62 13.53
CA GLU A 55 -9.32 -8.58 14.53
C GLU A 55 -8.34 -9.10 15.59
N PRO A 56 -7.35 -8.27 15.98
CA PRO A 56 -6.48 -8.62 17.07
C PRO A 56 -7.28 -8.78 18.36
N LYS A 57 -6.86 -9.71 19.22
CA LYS A 57 -7.46 -9.97 20.53
C LYS A 57 -6.72 -9.25 21.65
N HIS A 58 -5.45 -8.91 21.41
CA HIS A 58 -4.61 -8.21 22.37
C HIS A 58 -3.95 -6.97 21.75
N PRO A 59 -3.60 -5.96 22.57
CA PRO A 59 -2.80 -4.83 22.14
C PRO A 59 -1.53 -5.28 21.42
N TRP A 60 -1.17 -4.57 20.35
CA TRP A 60 0.08 -4.76 19.59
C TRP A 60 0.22 -6.09 18.83
N GLU A 61 -0.81 -6.93 18.78
CA GLU A 61 -0.77 -8.16 17.96
C GLU A 61 -0.73 -7.87 16.46
N THR A 62 -1.53 -6.89 16.02
CA THR A 62 -1.59 -6.47 14.62
C THR A 62 -1.36 -4.97 14.54
N ILE A 63 -0.31 -4.59 13.84
CA ILE A 63 0.06 -3.18 13.66
C ILE A 63 -0.04 -2.74 12.21
N ASN A 64 -0.36 -1.47 12.01
CA ASN A 64 -0.23 -0.80 10.73
C ASN A 64 0.93 0.19 10.78
N MET A 65 1.72 0.23 9.73
CA MET A 65 2.87 1.13 9.60
C MET A 65 2.71 1.98 8.35
N ASP A 66 3.08 3.25 8.44
CA ASP A 66 3.11 4.15 7.28
C ASP A 66 4.14 5.27 7.45
N TRP A 67 4.68 5.77 6.34
CA TRP A 67 5.69 6.82 6.32
C TRP A 67 5.09 8.17 5.93
N VAL A 68 5.27 9.16 6.80
CA VAL A 68 5.07 10.56 6.44
C VAL A 68 6.41 11.13 5.97
N THR A 69 6.51 11.36 4.67
CA THR A 69 7.72 11.88 4.01
C THR A 69 7.54 13.33 3.57
N GLY A 70 8.66 14.02 3.28
CA GLY A 70 8.64 15.41 2.82
C GLY A 70 8.40 16.43 3.93
N LEU A 71 8.73 16.08 5.17
CA LEU A 71 8.71 17.00 6.29
C LEU A 71 9.92 17.94 6.21
N VAL A 72 9.77 19.15 6.74
CA VAL A 72 10.91 20.06 6.90
C VAL A 72 11.94 19.44 7.85
N PRO A 73 13.25 19.58 7.60
CA PRO A 73 14.27 19.06 8.49
C PRO A 73 14.08 19.56 9.92
N GLY A 74 13.96 18.61 10.86
CA GLY A 74 13.64 18.89 12.25
C GLY A 74 14.59 18.24 13.26
N GLY A 75 14.72 18.85 14.44
CA GLY A 75 15.52 18.39 15.55
C GLY A 75 17.03 18.57 15.32
N LYS A 76 17.83 18.13 16.29
CA LYS A 76 19.30 18.19 16.20
C LYS A 76 19.87 17.33 15.07
N GLU A 77 19.15 16.28 14.67
CA GLU A 77 19.57 15.32 13.65
C GLU A 77 18.96 15.58 12.27
N ASN A 78 18.22 16.69 12.10
CA ASN A 78 17.61 17.08 10.83
C ASN A 78 16.72 15.99 10.20
N PHE A 79 15.86 15.36 11.00
CA PHE A 79 14.89 14.37 10.53
C PHE A 79 13.95 14.99 9.48
N ASN A 80 13.74 14.28 8.38
CA ASN A 80 12.92 14.73 7.24
C ASN A 80 11.72 13.81 6.94
N SER A 81 11.52 12.78 7.78
CA SER A 81 10.45 11.80 7.67
C SER A 81 10.00 11.32 9.05
N CYS A 82 8.79 10.77 9.15
CA CYS A 82 8.28 10.15 10.36
C CYS A 82 7.62 8.80 10.05
N LEU A 83 7.99 7.76 10.79
CA LEU A 83 7.32 6.47 10.78
C LEU A 83 6.17 6.48 11.79
N ILE A 84 4.94 6.35 11.29
CA ILE A 84 3.75 6.21 12.12
C ILE A 84 3.44 4.73 12.27
N ILE A 85 3.28 4.28 13.50
CA ILE A 85 2.92 2.91 13.84
C ILE A 85 1.66 2.94 14.68
N VAL A 86 0.73 2.06 14.34
CA VAL A 86 -0.62 2.06 14.87
C VAL A 86 -1.00 0.67 15.31
N ASP A 87 -1.35 0.52 16.58
CA ASP A 87 -1.98 -0.69 17.06
C ASP A 87 -3.44 -0.78 16.58
N ARG A 88 -3.83 -1.88 15.96
CA ARG A 88 -5.21 -2.09 15.52
C ARG A 88 -6.18 -2.36 16.66
N PHE A 89 -5.72 -2.90 17.79
CA PHE A 89 -6.59 -3.21 18.91
C PHE A 89 -6.96 -1.93 19.67
N SER A 90 -5.97 -1.35 20.35
CA SER A 90 -6.16 -0.17 21.21
C SER A 90 -6.34 1.13 20.43
N LYS A 91 -5.95 1.15 19.15
CA LYS A 91 -5.84 2.37 18.32
C LYS A 91 -4.68 3.28 18.72
N SER A 92 -3.79 2.83 19.62
CA SER A 92 -2.65 3.62 20.08
C SER A 92 -1.65 3.89 18.96
N VAL A 93 -0.98 5.03 19.05
CA VAL A 93 -0.04 5.53 18.05
C VAL A 93 1.36 5.69 18.63
N ARG A 94 2.34 5.36 17.80
CA ARG A 94 3.74 5.72 17.95
C ARG A 94 4.20 6.51 16.73
N CYS A 95 4.79 7.68 16.95
CA CYS A 95 5.39 8.50 15.89
C CYS A 95 6.91 8.51 16.10
N LEU A 96 7.66 7.95 15.16
CA LEU A 96 9.10 7.82 15.26
C LEU A 96 9.77 8.71 14.21
N PRO A 97 10.56 9.74 14.60
CA PRO A 97 11.29 10.57 13.65
C PRO A 97 12.41 9.75 13.00
N CYS A 98 12.66 10.01 11.71
CA CYS A 98 13.57 9.22 10.88
C CYS A 98 13.99 10.00 9.63
N HIS A 99 14.85 9.40 8.81
CA HIS A 99 15.29 9.96 7.54
C HIS A 99 14.67 9.20 6.35
N ILE A 100 14.36 9.90 5.26
CA ILE A 100 13.92 9.27 3.99
C ILE A 100 15.02 8.33 3.48
N GLU A 101 16.27 8.70 3.71
CA GLU A 101 17.48 8.00 3.32
C GLU A 101 17.84 6.84 4.26
N ASP A 102 17.04 6.58 5.30
CA ASP A 102 17.33 5.50 6.24
C ASP A 102 17.40 4.15 5.53
N THR A 103 18.47 3.42 5.84
CA THR A 103 18.63 2.06 5.35
C THR A 103 17.60 1.13 6.02
N ALA A 104 17.37 -0.03 5.41
CA ALA A 104 16.56 -1.07 6.03
C ALA A 104 17.06 -1.47 7.43
N MET A 105 18.38 -1.47 7.65
CA MET A 105 18.97 -1.78 8.95
C MET A 105 18.67 -0.69 9.99
N ASN A 106 18.79 0.59 9.62
CA ASN A 106 18.40 1.69 10.50
C ASN A 106 16.92 1.60 10.88
N THR A 107 16.07 1.30 9.90
CA THR A 107 14.63 1.12 10.10
C THR A 107 14.33 -0.04 11.06
N ALA A 108 15.01 -1.18 10.88
CA ALA A 108 14.87 -2.34 11.76
C ALA A 108 15.29 -2.02 13.21
N LEU A 109 16.40 -1.28 13.39
CA LEU A 109 16.85 -0.84 14.71
C LEU A 109 15.87 0.15 15.35
N LEU A 110 15.36 1.10 14.57
CA LEU A 110 14.35 2.06 15.01
C LEU A 110 13.10 1.33 15.50
N PHE A 111 12.64 0.33 14.75
CA PHE A 111 11.49 -0.50 15.10
C PHE A 111 11.75 -1.35 16.36
N TRP A 112 12.92 -1.99 16.44
CA TRP A 112 13.31 -2.79 17.60
C TRP A 112 13.34 -1.96 18.89
N ASN A 113 14.04 -0.83 18.85
CA ASN A 113 14.29 0.00 20.03
C ASN A 113 13.04 0.69 20.56
N ASN A 114 12.06 0.96 19.72
CA ASN A 114 10.88 1.75 20.10
C ASN A 114 9.60 0.94 20.21
N ILE A 115 9.47 -0.16 19.45
CA ILE A 115 8.24 -0.97 19.41
C ILE A 115 8.46 -2.32 20.06
N ILE A 116 9.40 -3.12 19.56
CA ILE A 116 9.59 -4.50 20.07
C ILE A 116 9.98 -4.48 21.55
N SER A 117 10.89 -3.58 21.93
CA SER A 117 11.36 -3.42 23.31
C SER A 117 10.29 -2.94 24.31
N THR A 118 9.28 -2.20 23.85
CA THR A 118 8.29 -1.55 24.72
C THR A 118 6.91 -2.19 24.68
N CYS A 119 6.53 -2.74 23.53
CA CYS A 119 5.19 -3.23 23.24
C CYS A 119 5.18 -4.74 22.94
N GLY A 120 6.34 -5.34 22.67
CA GLY A 120 6.47 -6.73 22.28
C GLY A 120 6.47 -6.95 20.77
N VAL A 121 6.62 -8.22 20.37
CA VAL A 121 6.72 -8.64 18.96
C VAL A 121 5.31 -8.79 18.38
N PRO A 122 4.94 -8.04 17.33
CA PRO A 122 3.63 -8.18 16.69
C PRO A 122 3.55 -9.50 15.91
N LYS A 123 2.33 -10.06 15.83
CA LYS A 123 2.03 -11.23 15.00
C LYS A 123 1.88 -10.84 13.53
N ILE A 124 1.28 -9.70 13.26
CA ILE A 124 0.99 -9.23 11.90
C ILE A 124 1.41 -7.77 11.75
N ILE A 125 2.23 -7.48 10.74
CA ILE A 125 2.57 -6.11 10.33
C ILE A 125 1.93 -5.83 8.98
N ILE A 126 1.25 -4.70 8.87
CA ILE A 126 0.60 -4.26 7.64
C ILE A 126 1.19 -2.91 7.25
N SER A 127 1.85 -2.84 6.10
CA SER A 127 2.39 -1.60 5.54
C SER A 127 2.23 -1.62 4.03
N ASP A 128 2.48 -0.49 3.40
CA ASP A 128 2.78 -0.41 1.97
C ASP A 128 4.04 -1.22 1.57
N ARG A 129 4.33 -1.21 0.26
CA ARG A 129 5.50 -1.89 -0.32
C ARG A 129 6.72 -0.97 -0.39
N ASP A 130 7.03 -0.29 0.71
CA ASP A 130 8.25 0.51 0.80
C ASP A 130 9.49 -0.42 0.77
N PRO A 131 10.50 -0.14 -0.08
CA PRO A 131 11.74 -0.91 -0.18
C PRO A 131 12.46 -1.13 1.16
N ARG A 132 12.31 -0.20 2.12
CA ARG A 132 12.91 -0.30 3.45
C ARG A 132 12.35 -1.48 4.24
N PHE A 133 11.08 -1.84 4.01
CA PHE A 133 10.44 -2.98 4.67
C PHE A 133 10.44 -4.27 3.85
N THR A 134 10.56 -4.19 2.52
CA THR A 134 10.67 -5.38 1.65
C THR A 134 12.10 -5.89 1.49
N SER A 135 13.08 -5.27 2.16
CA SER A 135 14.48 -5.68 2.08
C SER A 135 14.69 -7.10 2.60
N GLU A 136 15.78 -7.74 2.17
CA GLU A 136 16.11 -9.09 2.62
C GLU A 136 16.36 -9.13 4.14
N VAL A 137 16.98 -8.08 4.68
CA VAL A 137 17.22 -7.92 6.12
C VAL A 137 15.91 -7.88 6.92
N CYS A 138 14.94 -7.07 6.49
CA CYS A 138 13.66 -6.97 7.18
C CYS A 138 12.84 -8.26 7.02
N THR A 139 12.85 -8.88 5.84
CA THR A 139 12.16 -10.15 5.61
C THR A 139 12.69 -11.25 6.52
N ASN A 140 14.02 -11.43 6.57
CA ASN A 140 14.66 -12.39 7.46
C ASN A 140 14.39 -12.09 8.94
N LEU A 141 14.37 -10.81 9.33
CA LEU A 141 14.04 -10.40 10.69
C LEU A 141 12.61 -10.81 11.07
N TYR A 142 11.63 -10.54 10.21
CA TYR A 142 10.23 -10.89 10.48
C TYR A 142 10.03 -12.41 10.50
N ASP A 143 10.72 -13.16 9.64
CA ASP A 143 10.70 -14.62 9.65
C ASP A 143 11.27 -15.17 10.96
N MET A 144 12.40 -14.63 11.44
CA MET A 144 12.99 -14.98 12.73
C MET A 144 12.08 -14.67 13.92
N LEU A 145 11.31 -13.58 13.82
CA LEU A 145 10.36 -13.15 14.85
C LEU A 145 9.00 -13.86 14.75
N HIS A 146 8.82 -14.72 13.75
CA HIS A 146 7.53 -15.34 13.41
C HIS A 146 6.41 -14.30 13.18
N THR A 147 6.78 -13.12 12.70
CA THR A 147 5.88 -12.03 12.38
C THR A 147 5.46 -12.12 10.92
N LYS A 148 4.15 -12.19 10.66
CA LYS A 148 3.61 -12.19 9.30
C LYS A 148 3.57 -10.77 8.75
N TYR A 149 4.36 -10.50 7.72
CA TYR A 149 4.33 -9.24 7.00
C TYR A 149 3.31 -9.27 5.86
N SER A 150 2.36 -8.34 5.84
CA SER A 150 1.29 -8.25 4.83
C SER A 150 1.35 -6.91 4.11
N PHE A 151 1.62 -6.94 2.81
CA PHE A 151 1.67 -5.73 1.99
C PHE A 151 0.27 -5.25 1.63
N SER A 152 -0.04 -3.99 1.95
CA SER A 152 -1.12 -3.28 1.28
C SER A 152 -0.71 -3.10 -0.19
N THR A 153 -1.55 -3.53 -1.14
CA THR A 153 -1.23 -3.22 -2.54
C THR A 153 -1.50 -1.73 -2.75
N ALA A 154 -0.62 -1.03 -3.46
CA ALA A 154 -0.56 0.44 -3.58
C ALA A 154 -1.83 1.13 -4.13
N TYR A 155 -2.89 0.36 -4.39
CA TYR A 155 -4.22 0.83 -4.80
C TYR A 155 -5.34 -0.04 -4.21
N HIS A 156 -5.19 -0.56 -3.00
CA HIS A 156 -6.18 -1.41 -2.33
C HIS A 156 -6.92 -0.72 -1.16
N PRO A 157 -7.73 0.33 -1.44
CA PRO A 157 -8.62 0.89 -0.42
C PRO A 157 -9.69 -0.09 0.09
N GLN A 158 -9.74 -1.29 -0.52
CA GLN A 158 -10.67 -2.37 -0.20
C GLN A 158 -10.24 -3.27 0.96
N THR A 159 -8.95 -3.31 1.30
CA THR A 159 -8.46 -4.19 2.38
C THR A 159 -8.50 -3.53 3.73
N ASP A 160 -8.53 -2.19 3.79
CA ASP A 160 -8.70 -1.53 5.07
C ASP A 160 -9.12 -0.05 5.02
N VAL A 161 -10.42 0.19 4.79
CA VAL A 161 -11.02 1.53 4.93
C VAL A 161 -10.80 2.12 6.33
N LEU A 162 -10.61 1.30 7.36
CA LEU A 162 -10.34 1.76 8.72
C LEU A 162 -8.89 2.20 8.89
N ALA A 163 -7.90 1.43 8.42
CA ALA A 163 -6.50 1.85 8.45
C ALA A 163 -6.25 3.08 7.58
N GLU A 164 -6.80 3.15 6.37
CA GLU A 164 -6.57 4.31 5.49
C GLU A 164 -7.12 5.60 6.09
N ARG A 165 -8.34 5.58 6.66
CA ARG A 165 -8.88 6.75 7.38
C ARG A 165 -8.05 7.07 8.62
N MET A 166 -7.59 6.05 9.32
CA MET A 166 -6.85 6.22 10.55
C MET A 166 -5.44 6.79 10.29
N ILE A 167 -4.81 6.39 9.20
CA ILE A 167 -3.54 6.93 8.70
C ILE A 167 -3.74 8.36 8.21
N GLN A 168 -4.72 8.63 7.34
CA GLN A 168 -5.03 9.98 6.85
C GLN A 168 -5.30 10.97 7.98
N THR A 169 -6.12 10.59 8.96
CA THR A 169 -6.39 11.41 10.14
C THR A 169 -5.11 11.77 10.90
N LYS A 170 -4.12 10.85 10.93
CA LYS A 170 -2.84 11.07 11.63
C LYS A 170 -1.87 11.90 10.83
N GLU A 171 -1.82 11.72 9.51
CA GLU A 171 -1.08 12.62 8.64
C GLU A 171 -1.65 14.03 8.72
N ASP A 172 -2.98 14.20 8.75
CA ASP A 172 -3.63 15.50 8.89
C ASP A 172 -3.32 16.14 10.24
N ILE A 173 -3.30 15.35 11.32
CA ILE A 173 -2.88 15.80 12.65
C ILE A 173 -1.42 16.26 12.61
N LEU A 174 -0.49 15.42 12.14
CA LEU A 174 0.92 15.80 12.04
C LEU A 174 1.12 17.01 11.13
N ARG A 175 0.45 17.08 9.97
CA ARG A 175 0.53 18.22 9.05
C ARG A 175 -0.01 19.51 9.71
N SER A 176 -1.11 19.43 10.45
CA SER A 176 -1.65 20.57 11.20
C SER A 176 -0.69 21.05 12.28
N PHE A 177 -0.01 20.13 12.99
CA PHE A 177 0.94 20.49 14.04
C PHE A 177 2.29 20.97 13.48
N CYS A 178 2.81 20.36 12.41
CA CYS A 178 4.00 20.84 11.72
C CYS A 178 3.78 22.23 11.13
N ALA A 179 2.59 22.53 10.60
CA ALA A 179 2.23 23.86 10.14
C ALA A 179 2.18 24.89 11.29
N TYR A 180 1.57 24.51 12.42
CA TYR A 180 1.44 25.38 13.59
C TYR A 180 2.78 25.63 14.32
N GLY A 181 3.62 24.60 14.42
CA GLY A 181 4.95 24.69 15.03
C GLY A 181 5.87 25.70 14.34
N MET A 182 5.67 25.95 13.04
CA MET A 182 6.42 26.95 12.28
C MET A 182 5.99 28.41 12.52
N GLU A 183 4.82 28.65 13.13
CA GLU A 183 4.32 30.00 13.43
C GLU A 183 4.67 30.46 14.85
N TYR A 184 4.84 29.54 15.79
CA TYR A 184 5.18 29.87 17.17
C TYR A 184 6.67 30.18 17.31
N LYS A 185 6.98 31.46 17.49
CA LYS A 185 8.30 31.94 17.94
C LYS A 185 8.17 32.37 19.39
N ASP A 186 9.01 31.83 20.27
CA ASP A 186 9.10 32.38 21.62
C ASP A 186 9.77 33.76 21.62
N HIS A 187 9.88 34.37 22.81
CA HIS A 187 10.47 35.68 23.01
C HIS A 187 11.97 35.76 22.64
N GLU A 188 12.63 34.62 22.47
CA GLU A 188 14.03 34.49 22.03
C GLU A 188 14.14 34.11 20.53
N GLY A 189 13.02 33.95 19.84
CA GLY A 189 12.95 33.56 18.43
C GLY A 189 13.09 32.06 18.18
N TYR A 190 13.07 31.22 19.23
CA TYR A 190 13.09 29.77 19.12
C TYR A 190 11.73 29.28 18.60
N THR A 191 11.79 28.46 17.56
CA THR A 191 10.62 27.82 16.96
C THR A 191 10.62 26.35 17.43
N HIS A 192 9.50 25.89 18.00
CA HIS A 192 9.40 24.48 18.35
C HIS A 192 9.30 23.65 17.08
N ASP A 193 10.36 22.91 16.80
CA ASP A 193 10.36 21.98 15.68
C ASP A 193 9.38 20.82 15.90
N TRP A 194 8.86 20.27 14.80
CA TRP A 194 7.90 19.18 14.80
C TRP A 194 8.41 17.94 15.56
N VAL A 195 9.71 17.64 15.52
CA VAL A 195 10.31 16.50 16.25
C VAL A 195 10.14 16.68 17.75
N THR A 196 10.36 17.90 18.26
CA THR A 196 10.20 18.23 19.68
C THR A 196 8.74 18.15 20.13
N LEU A 197 7.80 18.38 19.21
CA LEU A 197 6.35 18.34 19.49
C LEU A 197 5.76 16.93 19.38
N LEU A 198 6.43 15.99 18.70
CA LEU A 198 5.91 14.61 18.52
C LEU A 198 5.43 13.94 19.81
N PRO A 199 6.16 13.98 20.95
CA PRO A 199 5.69 13.32 22.17
C PRO A 199 4.37 13.91 22.68
N ALA A 200 4.21 15.22 22.60
CA ALA A 200 2.99 15.92 23.01
C ALA A 200 1.81 15.56 22.07
N VAL A 201 2.05 15.51 20.76
CA VAL A 201 1.03 15.11 19.77
C VAL A 201 0.60 13.66 20.00
N GLN A 202 1.57 12.76 20.20
CA GLN A 202 1.30 11.35 20.49
C GLN A 202 0.48 11.20 21.77
N GLN A 203 0.81 11.93 22.84
CA GLN A 203 0.06 11.91 24.09
C GLN A 203 -1.35 12.48 23.92
N ALA A 204 -1.50 13.60 23.23
CA ALA A 204 -2.80 14.23 22.97
C ALA A 204 -3.72 13.29 22.18
N TYR A 205 -3.20 12.62 21.15
CA TYR A 205 -3.95 11.63 20.38
C TYR A 205 -4.35 10.43 21.25
N ASN A 206 -3.39 9.81 21.93
CA ASN A 206 -3.64 8.59 22.71
C ASN A 206 -4.55 8.83 23.93
N THR A 207 -4.72 10.07 24.38
CA THR A 207 -5.62 10.44 25.49
C THR A 207 -6.97 11.01 25.04
N SER A 208 -7.15 11.22 23.73
CA SER A 208 -8.42 11.65 23.14
C SER A 208 -9.31 10.44 22.84
N GLN A 209 -10.64 10.61 22.97
CA GLN A 209 -11.59 9.54 22.66
C GLN A 209 -11.57 9.24 21.16
N HIS A 210 -11.35 7.99 20.78
CA HIS A 210 -11.33 7.58 19.39
C HIS A 210 -12.75 7.20 18.92
N SER A 211 -13.18 7.74 17.78
CA SER A 211 -14.56 7.60 17.28
C SER A 211 -14.98 6.15 17.02
N THR A 212 -14.06 5.28 16.61
CA THR A 212 -14.35 3.86 16.33
C THR A 212 -14.47 3.00 17.59
N THR A 213 -13.66 3.25 18.63
CA THR A 213 -13.65 2.42 19.84
C THR A 213 -14.51 3.00 20.95
N GLY A 214 -14.90 4.28 20.85
CA GLY A 214 -15.57 5.01 21.91
C GLY A 214 -14.69 5.20 23.17
N GLN A 215 -13.42 4.81 23.12
CA GLN A 215 -12.49 4.83 24.25
C GLN A 215 -11.20 5.57 23.88
N LYS A 216 -10.45 5.98 24.89
CA LYS A 216 -9.11 6.57 24.71
C LYS A 216 -8.12 5.47 24.32
N PRO A 217 -7.28 5.65 23.29
CA PRO A 217 -6.33 4.62 22.90
C PRO A 217 -5.37 4.17 24.01
N SER A 218 -4.90 5.11 24.83
CA SER A 218 -4.04 4.83 25.98
C SER A 218 -4.73 3.97 27.04
N LEU A 219 -6.05 4.09 27.19
CA LEU A 219 -6.82 3.22 28.07
C LEU A 219 -6.73 1.80 27.51
N GLY A 220 -7.23 1.56 26.29
CA GLY A 220 -7.23 0.23 25.67
C GLY A 220 -5.86 -0.42 25.48
N GLU A 221 -4.79 0.37 25.45
CA GLU A 221 -3.40 -0.12 25.43
C GLU A 221 -2.90 -0.53 26.82
N LYS A 222 -3.05 0.34 27.83
CA LYS A 222 -2.28 0.23 29.08
C LYS A 222 -3.03 -0.39 30.24
N GLY A 223 -4.34 -0.18 30.36
CA GLY A 223 -5.03 -0.49 31.61
C GLY A 223 -5.85 0.68 32.13
N TRP A 224 -5.24 1.86 32.04
CA TRP A 224 -5.60 3.01 32.86
C TRP A 224 -5.58 4.30 32.04
N ASN A 225 -6.28 5.31 32.55
CA ASN A 225 -6.21 6.65 31.99
C ASN A 225 -4.80 7.21 32.21
N THR A 226 -4.12 7.57 31.11
CA THR A 226 -2.85 8.30 31.21
C THR A 226 -3.15 9.70 31.76
N LEU A 227 -2.50 10.04 32.89
CA LEU A 227 -2.65 11.35 33.52
C LEU A 227 -2.02 12.45 32.66
N LEU A 228 -2.73 13.56 32.52
CA LEU A 228 -2.25 14.78 31.90
C LEU A 228 -1.88 15.82 32.98
N PRO A 229 -1.00 16.79 32.68
CA PRO A 229 -0.66 17.86 33.64
C PRO A 229 -1.89 18.58 34.22
N VAL A 230 -2.95 18.76 33.42
CA VAL A 230 -4.22 19.37 33.86
C VAL A 230 -4.96 18.54 34.90
N ASP A 231 -4.79 17.22 34.92
CA ASP A 231 -5.44 16.35 35.89
C ASP A 231 -4.84 16.54 37.29
N HIS A 232 -3.56 16.92 37.38
CA HIS A 232 -2.91 17.30 38.64
C HIS A 232 -3.35 18.67 39.18
N LEU A 233 -3.94 19.52 38.33
CA LEU A 233 -4.52 20.81 38.75
C LEU A 233 -5.95 20.63 39.29
N LYS A 234 -6.62 19.51 38.97
CA LYS A 234 -7.91 19.10 39.50
C LYS A 234 -7.75 18.34 40.83
N LYS A 235 -6.94 18.87 41.75
CA LYS A 235 -6.77 18.34 43.11
C LYS A 235 -8.02 18.59 43.95
N ASP A 236 -9.12 17.94 43.59
CA ASP A 236 -10.17 17.52 44.50
C ASP A 236 -10.78 16.27 43.86
N PHE A 237 -10.84 15.18 44.63
CA PHE A 237 -11.28 13.82 44.29
C PHE A 237 -10.26 12.94 43.57
N LEU A 238 -9.51 12.14 44.35
CA LEU A 238 -9.73 10.69 44.42
C LEU A 238 -8.71 10.05 45.37
N THR A 239 -9.20 9.58 46.51
CA THR A 239 -8.49 8.65 47.38
C THR A 239 -8.66 7.26 46.77
N ILE A 240 -7.59 6.67 46.22
CA ILE A 240 -7.65 5.32 45.63
C ILE A 240 -7.26 4.28 46.68
N HIS A 241 -8.22 3.44 47.05
CA HIS A 241 -8.13 2.25 47.91
C HIS A 241 -9.37 1.38 47.61
N PRO A 242 -9.44 0.06 47.89
CA PRO A 242 -8.58 -1.08 47.60
C PRO A 242 -9.18 -1.92 46.44
N THR A 243 -8.68 -1.81 45.20
CA THR A 243 -9.47 -2.31 44.04
C THR A 243 -8.62 -2.86 42.88
N ALA A 244 -7.57 -3.63 43.16
CA ALA A 244 -6.79 -4.28 42.10
C ALA A 244 -7.57 -5.38 41.35
N LYS A 245 -8.61 -5.96 41.98
CA LYS A 245 -9.50 -6.97 41.37
C LYS A 245 -10.60 -6.31 40.52
N ASP A 246 -11.31 -5.31 41.04
CA ASP A 246 -12.32 -4.63 40.22
C ASP A 246 -11.67 -3.77 39.11
N PHE A 247 -10.38 -3.44 39.21
CA PHE A 247 -9.61 -2.88 38.09
C PHE A 247 -9.41 -3.91 36.96
N HIS A 248 -9.13 -5.17 37.28
CA HIS A 248 -9.10 -6.25 36.28
C HIS A 248 -10.48 -6.47 35.65
N ASP A 249 -11.54 -6.47 36.46
CA ASP A 249 -12.91 -6.64 35.94
C ASP A 249 -13.38 -5.43 35.11
N MET A 250 -12.94 -4.22 35.48
CA MET A 250 -13.14 -3.01 34.68
C MET A 250 -12.37 -3.08 33.36
N TRP A 251 -11.12 -3.57 33.40
CA TRP A 251 -10.28 -3.78 32.23
C TRP A 251 -10.92 -4.75 31.24
N GLU A 252 -11.34 -5.92 31.72
CA GLU A 252 -11.99 -6.95 30.90
C GLU A 252 -13.28 -6.40 30.26
N LYS A 253 -14.10 -5.67 31.02
CA LYS A 253 -15.28 -4.98 30.49
C LYS A 253 -14.95 -3.90 29.46
N ALA A 254 -13.85 -3.15 29.65
CA ALA A 254 -13.41 -2.12 28.72
C ALA A 254 -12.93 -2.76 27.40
N CYS A 255 -12.14 -3.83 27.47
CA CYS A 255 -11.72 -4.62 26.31
C CYS A 255 -12.91 -5.21 25.56
N ASP A 256 -13.88 -5.81 26.27
CA ASP A 256 -15.11 -6.36 25.67
C ASP A 256 -15.94 -5.28 24.98
N THR A 257 -16.05 -4.11 25.60
CA THR A 257 -16.79 -2.97 25.03
C THR A 257 -16.08 -2.44 23.79
N ALA A 258 -14.76 -2.29 23.84
CA ALA A 258 -13.97 -1.86 22.70
C ALA A 258 -14.09 -2.86 21.53
N ALA A 259 -14.00 -4.16 21.80
CA ALA A 259 -14.18 -5.21 20.81
C ALA A 259 -15.58 -5.16 20.17
N LYS A 260 -16.64 -4.97 20.96
CA LYS A 260 -18.01 -4.79 20.46
C LYS A 260 -18.15 -3.56 19.57
N CYS A 261 -17.65 -2.40 20.00
CA CYS A 261 -17.71 -1.17 19.21
C CYS A 261 -16.95 -1.30 17.88
N ILE A 262 -15.78 -1.97 17.90
CA ILE A 262 -15.02 -2.24 16.67
C ILE A 262 -15.83 -3.15 15.73
N ALA A 263 -16.44 -4.22 16.26
CA ALA A 263 -17.26 -5.14 15.47
C ALA A 263 -18.50 -4.45 14.87
N GLU A 264 -19.20 -3.61 15.62
CA GLU A 264 -20.35 -2.83 15.15
C GLU A 264 -19.96 -1.82 14.07
N ALA A 265 -18.90 -1.04 14.31
CA ALA A 265 -18.39 -0.07 13.33
C ALA A 265 -17.98 -0.75 12.02
N LYS A 266 -17.42 -1.95 12.11
CA LYS A 266 -17.06 -2.78 10.96
C LYS A 266 -18.27 -3.27 10.19
N GLU A 267 -19.29 -3.80 10.86
CA GLU A 267 -20.51 -4.27 10.21
C GLU A 267 -21.23 -3.12 9.50
N TYR A 268 -21.30 -1.95 10.14
CA TYR A 268 -21.81 -0.73 9.52
C TYR A 268 -21.02 -0.32 8.26
N ASN A 269 -19.69 -0.32 8.34
CA ASN A 269 -18.83 0.02 7.20
C ASN A 269 -18.95 -1.01 6.07
N LYS A 270 -19.05 -2.31 6.40
CA LYS A 270 -19.26 -3.39 5.44
C LYS A 270 -20.58 -3.22 4.68
N GLN A 271 -21.70 -3.03 5.39
CA GLN A 271 -23.00 -2.81 4.77
C GLN A 271 -23.01 -1.58 3.84
N ARG A 272 -22.31 -0.51 4.23
CA ARG A 272 -22.17 0.68 3.38
C ARG A 272 -21.28 0.41 2.16
N TRP A 273 -20.19 -0.32 2.33
CA TRP A 273 -19.25 -0.66 1.24
C TRP A 273 -19.91 -1.58 0.21
N ASP A 274 -20.56 -2.64 0.66
CA ASP A 274 -21.21 -3.66 -0.16
C ASP A 274 -22.39 -3.08 -0.97
N LYS A 275 -23.07 -2.04 -0.47
CA LYS A 275 -24.07 -1.30 -1.26
C LYS A 275 -23.50 -0.73 -2.58
N SER A 276 -22.20 -0.42 -2.63
CA SER A 276 -21.53 0.19 -3.79
C SER A 276 -20.58 -0.75 -4.56
N HIS A 277 -20.46 -2.02 -4.16
CA HIS A 277 -19.55 -3.01 -4.75
C HIS A 277 -20.28 -4.31 -5.14
N ILE A 278 -19.74 -5.06 -6.09
CA ILE A 278 -20.29 -6.35 -6.57
C ILE A 278 -19.20 -7.41 -6.45
N GLU A 279 -19.59 -8.65 -6.11
CA GLU A 279 -18.68 -9.80 -6.11
C GLU A 279 -18.26 -10.12 -7.56
N PRO A 280 -16.96 -10.10 -7.86
CA PRO A 280 -16.46 -10.45 -9.18
C PRO A 280 -16.48 -11.97 -9.42
N ASP A 281 -17.00 -12.38 -10.58
CA ASP A 281 -17.04 -13.79 -11.04
C ASP A 281 -15.90 -14.08 -12.05
N PHE A 282 -14.66 -13.71 -11.68
CA PHE A 282 -13.48 -13.97 -12.52
C PHE A 282 -12.90 -15.35 -12.22
N LYS A 283 -12.41 -16.03 -13.25
CA LYS A 283 -11.72 -17.33 -13.16
C LYS A 283 -10.28 -17.22 -13.65
N GLU A 284 -9.45 -18.16 -13.21
CA GLU A 284 -8.09 -18.31 -13.74
C GLU A 284 -8.16 -18.63 -15.23
N GLY A 285 -7.32 -17.96 -16.03
CA GLY A 285 -7.36 -18.03 -17.49
C GLY A 285 -8.22 -16.97 -18.20
N ASP A 286 -9.09 -16.24 -17.48
CA ASP A 286 -9.90 -15.17 -18.08
C ASP A 286 -9.01 -14.02 -18.59
N GLN A 287 -9.41 -13.44 -19.73
CA GLN A 287 -8.78 -12.24 -20.26
C GLN A 287 -9.39 -10.98 -19.63
N VAL A 288 -8.52 -10.08 -19.19
CA VAL A 288 -8.92 -8.84 -18.52
C VAL A 288 -8.15 -7.62 -18.99
N LEU A 289 -8.75 -6.45 -18.78
CA LEU A 289 -8.15 -5.15 -18.98
C LEU A 289 -7.86 -4.48 -17.64
N VAL A 290 -6.66 -3.91 -17.48
CA VAL A 290 -6.21 -3.25 -16.24
C VAL A 290 -6.25 -1.74 -16.42
N SER A 291 -6.73 -1.01 -15.41
CA SER A 291 -6.85 0.46 -15.44
C SER A 291 -5.49 1.16 -15.58
N THR A 292 -5.44 2.23 -16.39
CA THR A 292 -4.24 3.08 -16.53
C THR A 292 -3.88 3.86 -15.26
N LEU A 293 -4.73 3.86 -14.23
CA LEU A 293 -4.42 4.45 -12.92
C LEU A 293 -3.28 3.73 -12.20
N SER A 294 -3.14 2.41 -12.41
CA SER A 294 -2.05 1.62 -11.82
C SER A 294 -0.68 1.90 -12.46
N PHE A 295 -0.65 2.69 -13.54
CA PHE A 295 0.54 2.93 -14.36
C PHE A 295 0.94 4.42 -14.38
N ASN A 296 2.11 4.70 -13.81
CA ASN A 296 2.64 6.07 -13.70
C ASN A 296 3.37 6.51 -15.00
N ASN A 297 3.85 5.56 -15.81
CA ASN A 297 4.80 5.82 -16.91
C ASN A 297 4.27 5.44 -18.31
N LEU A 298 2.96 5.57 -18.56
CA LEU A 298 2.41 5.32 -19.89
C LEU A 298 2.71 6.49 -20.84
N LYS A 299 3.08 6.19 -22.08
CA LYS A 299 3.32 7.19 -23.13
C LYS A 299 2.04 7.98 -23.44
N GLY A 300 2.20 9.27 -23.70
CA GLY A 300 1.12 10.18 -24.14
C GLY A 300 0.44 10.98 -23.02
N PRO A 301 -0.37 12.00 -23.37
CA PRO A 301 -1.02 12.87 -22.40
C PRO A 301 -2.07 12.12 -21.58
N LYS A 302 -2.04 12.28 -20.24
CA LYS A 302 -2.95 11.59 -19.28
C LYS A 302 -4.44 11.72 -19.61
N LYS A 303 -4.86 12.83 -20.24
CA LYS A 303 -6.25 13.09 -20.63
C LYS A 303 -6.68 12.40 -21.94
N MET A 304 -5.74 12.10 -22.83
CA MET A 304 -6.02 11.56 -24.18
C MET A 304 -5.69 10.07 -24.33
N ARG A 305 -5.02 9.46 -23.35
CA ARG A 305 -4.70 8.04 -23.35
C ARG A 305 -5.92 7.19 -22.97
N ASP A 306 -5.92 5.93 -23.41
CA ASP A 306 -6.96 4.96 -23.05
C ASP A 306 -7.06 4.81 -21.52
N SER A 307 -8.27 4.52 -21.02
CA SER A 307 -8.48 4.35 -19.58
C SER A 307 -8.02 2.96 -19.08
N PHE A 308 -7.81 2.01 -19.99
CA PHE A 308 -7.39 0.64 -19.69
C PHE A 308 -6.34 0.11 -20.68
N VAL A 309 -5.50 -0.81 -20.22
CA VAL A 309 -4.43 -1.50 -20.98
C VAL A 309 -4.65 -3.01 -20.94
N GLY A 310 -4.20 -3.72 -21.97
CA GLY A 310 -4.33 -5.16 -22.13
C GLY A 310 -4.74 -5.54 -23.56
N PRO A 311 -5.20 -6.78 -23.79
CA PRO A 311 -5.63 -7.78 -22.80
C PRO A 311 -4.46 -8.44 -22.03
N PHE A 312 -4.72 -8.83 -20.78
CA PHE A 312 -3.83 -9.66 -19.95
C PHE A 312 -4.60 -10.88 -19.46
N THR A 313 -3.91 -12.02 -19.31
CA THR A 313 -4.51 -13.26 -18.79
C THR A 313 -4.34 -13.33 -17.28
N ILE A 314 -5.41 -13.69 -16.55
CA ILE A 314 -5.33 -13.98 -15.12
C ILE A 314 -4.57 -15.30 -14.92
N ILE A 315 -3.45 -15.22 -14.20
CA ILE A 315 -2.66 -16.39 -13.79
C ILE A 315 -3.28 -17.00 -12.54
N LYS A 316 -3.58 -16.15 -11.55
CA LYS A 316 -4.02 -16.59 -10.23
C LYS A 316 -4.95 -15.59 -9.57
N LEU A 317 -5.96 -16.09 -8.85
CA LEU A 317 -6.80 -15.28 -7.97
C LEU A 317 -6.16 -15.19 -6.58
N ILE A 318 -5.80 -13.99 -6.14
CA ILE A 318 -5.20 -13.74 -4.83
C ILE A 318 -6.32 -13.30 -3.87
N GLY A 319 -6.89 -14.30 -3.19
CA GLY A 319 -8.09 -14.13 -2.39
C GLY A 319 -9.28 -13.65 -3.22
N LYS A 320 -10.26 -13.01 -2.58
CA LYS A 320 -11.48 -12.49 -3.23
C LYS A 320 -11.37 -11.10 -3.87
N ASN A 321 -10.22 -10.43 -3.76
CA ASN A 321 -10.11 -9.00 -4.12
C ASN A 321 -8.94 -8.61 -5.02
N ALA A 322 -7.95 -9.47 -5.22
CA ALA A 322 -6.83 -9.17 -6.10
C ALA A 322 -6.66 -10.28 -7.14
N VAL A 323 -6.17 -9.91 -8.32
CA VAL A 323 -5.84 -10.84 -9.40
C VAL A 323 -4.39 -10.64 -9.80
N GLU A 324 -3.70 -11.75 -10.02
CA GLU A 324 -2.38 -11.78 -10.63
C GLU A 324 -2.54 -11.98 -12.13
N VAL A 325 -2.01 -11.04 -12.92
CA VAL A 325 -2.11 -11.05 -14.38
C VAL A 325 -0.73 -11.20 -15.02
N LYS A 326 -0.69 -11.92 -16.14
CA LYS A 326 0.52 -12.04 -16.97
C LYS A 326 0.76 -10.72 -17.70
N LEU A 327 1.69 -9.91 -17.21
CA LEU A 327 2.10 -8.66 -17.85
C LEU A 327 3.01 -8.95 -19.05
N THR A 328 2.84 -8.19 -20.15
CA THR A 328 3.76 -8.21 -21.29
C THR A 328 5.10 -7.54 -20.95
N GLU A 329 6.16 -7.80 -21.72
CA GLU A 329 7.51 -7.27 -21.45
C GLU A 329 7.54 -5.74 -21.27
N GLU A 330 6.69 -5.02 -22.00
CA GLU A 330 6.52 -3.56 -21.90
C GLU A 330 6.11 -3.11 -20.49
N PHE A 331 5.42 -3.97 -19.73
CA PHE A 331 4.93 -3.71 -18.37
C PHE A 331 5.62 -4.54 -17.29
N SER A 332 6.68 -5.29 -17.63
CA SER A 332 7.48 -6.11 -16.69
C SER A 332 8.03 -5.36 -15.47
N ARG A 333 8.14 -4.02 -15.56
CA ARG A 333 8.56 -3.16 -14.44
C ARG A 333 7.48 -2.95 -13.37
N LYS A 334 6.22 -3.33 -13.65
CA LYS A 334 5.10 -3.22 -12.72
C LYS A 334 4.82 -4.56 -12.09
N HIS A 335 4.36 -4.53 -10.84
CA HIS A 335 3.98 -5.75 -10.14
C HIS A 335 2.75 -6.37 -10.80
N PRO A 336 2.70 -7.69 -11.02
CA PRO A 336 1.61 -8.36 -11.73
C PRO A 336 0.29 -8.45 -10.94
N ILE A 337 0.23 -7.94 -9.70
CA ILE A 337 -0.94 -8.08 -8.83
C ILE A 337 -1.73 -6.78 -8.86
N PHE A 338 -3.00 -6.87 -9.26
CA PHE A 338 -3.90 -5.73 -9.32
C PHE A 338 -5.18 -5.96 -8.50
N PRO A 339 -5.70 -4.93 -7.80
CA PRO A 339 -7.02 -4.98 -7.19
C PRO A 339 -8.10 -5.24 -8.25
N MET A 340 -9.08 -6.07 -7.94
CA MET A 340 -10.21 -6.40 -8.83
C MET A 340 -11.04 -5.17 -9.22
N SER A 341 -11.07 -4.13 -8.36
CA SER A 341 -11.71 -2.85 -8.69
C SER A 341 -11.09 -2.11 -9.87
N LEU A 342 -9.83 -2.39 -10.19
CA LEU A 342 -9.09 -1.80 -11.30
C LEU A 342 -9.05 -2.69 -12.53
N VAL A 343 -9.75 -3.81 -12.49
CA VAL A 343 -9.79 -4.83 -13.54
C VAL A 343 -11.21 -4.94 -14.11
N LYS A 344 -11.30 -5.19 -15.42
CA LYS A 344 -12.58 -5.48 -16.07
C LYS A 344 -12.45 -6.62 -17.07
N PRO A 345 -13.52 -7.39 -17.33
CA PRO A 345 -13.48 -8.46 -18.32
C PRO A 345 -13.16 -7.90 -19.71
N TYR A 346 -12.38 -8.67 -20.46
CA TYR A 346 -12.13 -8.42 -21.88
C TYR A 346 -13.00 -9.37 -22.71
N PHE A 347 -13.79 -8.81 -23.62
CA PHE A 347 -14.58 -9.59 -24.56
C PHE A 347 -13.79 -9.74 -25.86
N GLN A 348 -13.38 -10.97 -26.15
CA GLN A 348 -12.67 -11.28 -27.40
C GLN A 348 -13.63 -11.12 -28.58
N THR A 349 -13.13 -10.51 -29.66
CA THR A 349 -13.90 -10.41 -30.90
C THR A 349 -13.79 -11.74 -31.65
N GLU A 350 -14.90 -12.37 -31.97
CA GLU A 350 -14.92 -13.46 -32.95
C GLU A 350 -14.70 -12.86 -34.34
N GLU A 351 -13.52 -13.12 -34.91
CA GLU A 351 -13.08 -12.54 -36.18
C GLU A 351 -14.01 -12.91 -37.36
N ASP A 352 -14.58 -14.13 -37.31
CA ASP A 352 -15.44 -14.67 -38.36
C ASP A 352 -16.82 -14.00 -38.41
N LYS A 353 -17.32 -13.48 -37.28
CA LYS A 353 -18.64 -12.84 -37.21
C LYS A 353 -18.65 -11.42 -37.76
N PHE A 354 -17.52 -10.70 -37.71
CA PHE A 354 -17.45 -9.27 -38.08
C PHE A 354 -16.22 -8.91 -38.93
N PRO A 355 -16.17 -9.38 -40.20
CA PRO A 355 -15.01 -9.24 -41.08
C PRO A 355 -14.65 -7.80 -41.48
N SER A 356 -15.61 -6.86 -41.36
CA SER A 356 -15.40 -5.42 -41.62
C SER A 356 -14.61 -4.70 -40.53
N ARG A 357 -14.25 -5.38 -39.43
CA ARG A 357 -13.52 -4.80 -38.30
C ARG A 357 -12.01 -4.81 -38.57
N LYS A 358 -11.37 -3.64 -38.60
CA LYS A 358 -9.90 -3.54 -38.78
C LYS A 358 -9.17 -4.31 -37.67
N LYS A 359 -8.24 -5.20 -38.06
CA LYS A 359 -7.33 -5.90 -37.15
C LYS A 359 -6.45 -4.90 -36.41
N ASN A 360 -6.26 -5.12 -35.12
CA ASN A 360 -5.13 -4.54 -34.39
C ASN A 360 -4.01 -5.57 -34.38
N PRO A 361 -2.74 -5.16 -34.45
CA PRO A 361 -1.62 -6.10 -34.43
C PRO A 361 -1.63 -6.90 -33.11
N THR A 362 -1.60 -8.23 -33.25
CA THR A 362 -1.39 -9.17 -32.15
C THR A 362 -0.03 -8.85 -31.50
N PRO A 363 0.08 -8.81 -30.16
CA PRO A 363 1.38 -8.76 -29.51
C PRO A 363 2.20 -9.98 -29.97
N PRO A 364 3.51 -9.82 -30.29
CA PRO A 364 4.34 -10.95 -30.68
C PRO A 364 4.41 -11.99 -29.56
N GLU A 365 4.35 -13.26 -29.96
CA GLU A 365 4.48 -14.42 -29.09
C GLU A 365 5.91 -14.49 -28.56
N ILE A 366 6.07 -14.57 -27.24
CA ILE A 366 7.39 -14.59 -26.58
C ILE A 366 7.83 -16.05 -26.43
N VAL A 367 8.96 -16.38 -27.05
CA VAL A 367 9.70 -17.64 -26.83
C VAL A 367 10.27 -17.62 -25.41
N GLU A 368 10.06 -18.69 -24.65
CA GLU A 368 10.65 -18.88 -23.32
C GLU A 368 12.18 -18.80 -23.40
N VAL A 369 12.78 -17.85 -22.71
CA VAL A 369 14.24 -17.77 -22.53
C VAL A 369 14.56 -18.27 -21.13
N GLU A 370 15.31 -19.37 -21.08
CA GLU A 370 15.84 -20.00 -19.87
C GLU A 370 16.63 -19.02 -18.98
N ASP A 371 16.55 -19.33 -17.69
CA ASP A 371 17.09 -18.61 -16.53
C ASP A 371 18.59 -18.33 -16.65
N SER A 372 18.93 -17.20 -17.27
CA SER A 372 20.29 -16.66 -17.37
C SER A 372 20.38 -15.38 -16.54
N PRO A 373 21.42 -15.18 -15.70
CA PRO A 373 21.58 -13.97 -14.92
C PRO A 373 21.63 -12.75 -15.87
N GLY A 374 20.62 -11.88 -15.74
CA GLY A 374 20.41 -10.76 -16.65
C GLY A 374 21.61 -9.80 -16.75
N PRO A 375 21.67 -8.99 -17.82
CA PRO A 375 22.83 -8.16 -18.13
C PRO A 375 23.15 -7.16 -17.01
N VAL A 376 24.45 -6.98 -16.76
CA VAL A 376 25.01 -5.98 -15.84
C VAL A 376 24.52 -4.58 -16.21
N LYS A 377 23.90 -3.86 -15.26
CA LYS A 377 23.29 -2.56 -15.51
C LYS A 377 24.13 -1.38 -15.03
N LYS A 378 24.85 -1.53 -13.90
CA LYS A 378 25.68 -0.46 -13.32
C LYS A 378 26.84 -1.03 -12.51
N VAL A 379 28.03 -0.47 -12.69
CA VAL A 379 29.21 -0.68 -11.83
C VAL A 379 29.29 0.48 -10.83
N ILE A 380 29.31 0.16 -9.53
CA ILE A 380 29.18 1.15 -8.45
C ILE A 380 30.53 1.47 -7.81
N LYS A 381 31.30 0.43 -7.44
CA LYS A 381 32.61 0.57 -6.77
C LYS A 381 33.61 -0.42 -7.35
N ALA A 382 34.90 -0.12 -7.21
CA ALA A 382 35.98 -1.04 -7.53
C ALA A 382 36.88 -1.24 -6.31
N ARG A 383 37.32 -2.48 -6.09
CA ARG A 383 38.30 -2.84 -5.05
C ARG A 383 39.40 -3.72 -5.64
N LYS A 384 40.61 -3.60 -5.08
CA LYS A 384 41.72 -4.53 -5.33
C LYS A 384 41.82 -5.49 -4.16
N ILE A 385 41.92 -6.78 -4.45
CA ILE A 385 42.07 -7.83 -3.44
C ILE A 385 43.17 -8.76 -3.90
N ARG A 386 44.01 -9.23 -2.97
CA ARG A 386 45.09 -10.17 -3.24
C ARG A 386 44.59 -11.58 -2.95
N LEU A 387 44.37 -12.37 -4.00
CA LEU A 387 43.92 -13.76 -3.93
C LEU A 387 45.00 -14.64 -4.59
N ASN A 388 45.47 -15.68 -3.88
CA ASN A 388 46.53 -16.58 -4.32
C ASN A 388 47.80 -15.84 -4.81
N GLY A 389 48.24 -14.83 -4.05
CA GLY A 389 49.46 -14.07 -4.32
C GLY A 389 49.38 -13.05 -5.46
N LYS A 390 48.28 -13.02 -6.22
CA LYS A 390 48.05 -12.09 -7.35
C LYS A 390 46.99 -11.05 -7.02
N ASP A 391 47.22 -9.80 -7.44
CA ASP A 391 46.27 -8.72 -7.29
C ASP A 391 45.15 -8.83 -8.32
N GLN A 392 43.92 -9.02 -7.86
CA GLN A 392 42.72 -9.04 -8.72
C GLN A 392 41.83 -7.83 -8.42
N ARG A 393 41.28 -7.23 -9.48
CA ARG A 393 40.28 -6.17 -9.39
C ARG A 393 38.87 -6.76 -9.42
N GLN A 394 38.08 -6.46 -8.41
CA GLN A 394 36.65 -6.76 -8.38
C GLN A 394 35.85 -5.46 -8.46
N TYR A 395 34.67 -5.56 -9.06
CA TYR A 395 33.72 -4.48 -9.22
C TYR A 395 32.42 -4.84 -8.52
N LEU A 396 31.85 -3.90 -7.79
CA LEU A 396 30.52 -4.05 -7.20
C LEU A 396 29.51 -3.72 -8.29
N VAL A 397 28.73 -4.73 -8.67
CA VAL A 397 27.85 -4.67 -9.83
C VAL A 397 26.40 -4.84 -9.40
N ARG A 398 25.54 -3.99 -9.95
CA ARG A 398 24.09 -4.13 -9.87
C ARG A 398 23.58 -4.82 -11.14
N CYS A 399 23.07 -6.04 -10.97
CA CYS A 399 22.48 -6.84 -12.06
C CYS A 399 20.97 -6.58 -12.14
N GLY A 400 20.46 -6.26 -13.34
CA GLY A 400 19.02 -6.07 -13.56
C GLY A 400 18.36 -4.99 -12.68
N ASN A 401 17.19 -5.31 -12.11
CA ASN A 401 16.37 -4.42 -11.29
C ASN A 401 16.44 -4.76 -9.78
N GLN A 402 17.58 -5.25 -9.31
CA GLN A 402 17.78 -5.62 -7.90
C GLN A 402 18.11 -4.39 -7.03
N THR A 403 17.72 -4.46 -5.74
CA THR A 403 18.01 -3.47 -4.69
C THR A 403 19.47 -3.51 -4.26
N GLU A 404 19.94 -2.48 -3.54
CA GLU A 404 21.37 -2.29 -3.23
C GLU A 404 21.98 -3.40 -2.37
N ASP A 405 21.15 -4.06 -1.57
CA ASP A 405 21.48 -5.21 -0.74
C ASP A 405 21.85 -6.47 -1.56
N ARG A 406 21.51 -6.52 -2.85
CA ARG A 406 21.85 -7.62 -3.76
C ARG A 406 23.01 -7.33 -4.70
N ASP A 407 23.71 -6.21 -4.48
CA ASP A 407 24.91 -5.89 -5.26
C ASP A 407 26.01 -6.94 -5.01
N LYS A 408 26.56 -7.51 -6.09
CA LYS A 408 27.59 -8.58 -6.01
C LYS A 408 28.93 -8.08 -6.49
N TRP A 409 29.99 -8.55 -5.83
CA TRP A 409 31.36 -8.32 -6.29
C TRP A 409 31.71 -9.33 -7.39
N LEU A 410 31.90 -8.84 -8.61
CA LEU A 410 32.29 -9.64 -9.77
C LEU A 410 33.72 -9.32 -10.20
N ALA A 411 34.44 -10.33 -10.67
CA ALA A 411 35.76 -10.14 -11.29
C ALA A 411 35.62 -9.44 -12.65
N LYS A 412 36.66 -8.72 -13.07
CA LYS A 412 36.68 -8.00 -14.36
C LYS A 412 36.24 -8.89 -15.54
N ASN A 413 36.65 -10.16 -15.54
CA ASN A 413 36.40 -11.10 -16.64
C ASN A 413 34.92 -11.53 -16.74
N ALA A 414 34.12 -11.31 -15.70
CA ALA A 414 32.70 -11.65 -15.67
C ALA A 414 31.79 -10.46 -16.05
N ILE A 415 32.37 -9.32 -16.46
CA ILE A 415 31.65 -8.10 -16.82
C ILE A 415 31.94 -7.78 -18.30
N PRO A 416 30.92 -7.64 -19.16
CA PRO A 416 31.11 -7.21 -20.55
C PRO A 416 31.80 -5.84 -20.63
N ASP A 417 32.78 -5.69 -21.53
CA ASP A 417 33.69 -4.53 -21.59
C ASP A 417 32.99 -3.16 -21.67
N GLY A 418 31.79 -3.10 -22.29
CA GLY A 418 31.01 -1.86 -22.42
C GLY A 418 30.42 -1.30 -21.12
N ASN A 419 30.41 -2.07 -20.02
CA ASN A 419 29.78 -1.69 -18.75
C ASN A 419 30.77 -1.23 -17.66
N LEU A 420 32.07 -1.18 -17.96
CA LEU A 420 33.14 -0.88 -16.98
C LEU A 420 33.33 0.61 -16.67
N HIS A 421 32.43 1.48 -17.12
CA HIS A 421 32.50 2.92 -16.85
C HIS A 421 32.00 3.27 -15.45
N ILE A 422 32.94 3.51 -14.53
CA ILE A 422 32.64 4.13 -13.24
C ILE A 422 32.35 5.61 -13.51
N ARG A 423 31.07 6.03 -13.49
CA ARG A 423 30.75 7.46 -13.42
C ARG A 423 31.20 7.94 -12.03
N ARG A 424 32.12 8.90 -12.02
CA ARG A 424 32.58 9.59 -10.81
C ARG A 424 31.43 10.32 -10.13
#